data_AF-A0A955PKI8-F1
#
_entry.id   AF-A0A955PKI8-F1
#
_cell.length_a   1.000
_cell.length_b   1.000
_cell.length_c   1.000
_cell.angle_alpha   90.00
_cell.angle_beta   90.00
_cell.angle_gamma   90.00
#
_symmetry.space_group_name_H-M   'P 1'
#
loop_
_entity.id
_entity.type
_entity.pdbx_description
1 polymer ?
#
loop_
_entity_poly.entity_id
_entity_poly.type
_entity_poly.pdbx_seq_one_letter_code
_entity_poly.pdbx_strand_id
1 'polypeptide(L)'
;LPYEGFLSRQAVSSRKIALRGLSFETGRFLSDWLDRIGQDLPEPLTLLYAICSCGETQQWTWPRENNPQIRAAWCEEIRDRLGDEALETLGDRETLDNSLSRRLEDAAKMAMALEMWSEGESLENIQSEVTGISEGVLQSAGEGARWLLDSLGDIWRVRGNPSEGAEEIARLACSVGTGLPAWAILWNTIPSELLDRDSKLKLAKVMSSPQFLTNPEAMSLVRHEVPSTDLEKIHSFLRGAAPRFENLGGGDSIENVSDTSKSLASHVLSLDLAEEGNLFRICVNHNPIHLGIRSVELLLRLARQCFSGDNEGWVRKEDLGIDPENLSQRISDLRRRLGRPPTGRKNWIESDRKGHYRLNLSPEEIGWREDRTPPELTALLAS
;
A
#
# COMPACT_ATOMS: atom_id res chain seq x y z
N LEU A 1 7.79 2.56 -39.29
CA LEU A 1 6.63 2.61 -38.38
C LEU A 1 6.84 2.01 -36.96
N PRO A 2 8.06 1.82 -36.39
CA PRO A 2 8.21 1.50 -34.96
C PRO A 2 8.25 2.74 -34.04
N TYR A 3 8.39 3.95 -34.60
CA TYR A 3 8.58 5.18 -33.82
C TYR A 3 7.31 5.72 -33.15
N GLU A 4 6.13 5.52 -33.74
CA GLU A 4 4.85 5.98 -33.16
C GLU A 4 4.44 5.18 -31.91
N GLY A 5 4.76 3.88 -31.87
CA GLY A 5 4.52 3.03 -30.70
C GLY A 5 5.45 3.35 -29.52
N PHE A 6 6.67 3.82 -29.81
CA PHE A 6 7.63 4.20 -28.76
C PHE A 6 7.25 5.51 -28.08
N LEU A 7 6.85 6.52 -28.87
CA LEU A 7 6.41 7.81 -28.35
C LEU A 7 5.11 7.70 -27.54
N SER A 8 4.19 6.80 -27.92
CA SER A 8 2.96 6.59 -27.14
C SER A 8 3.25 5.91 -25.80
N ARG A 9 4.14 4.92 -25.74
CA ARG A 9 4.54 4.25 -24.49
C ARG A 9 5.26 5.18 -23.52
N GLN A 10 6.18 6.02 -24.02
CA GLN A 10 6.83 7.03 -23.19
C GLN A 10 5.82 8.03 -22.61
N ALA A 11 4.88 8.53 -23.42
CA ALA A 11 3.86 9.47 -22.95
C ALA A 11 2.92 8.86 -21.88
N VAL A 12 2.53 7.58 -22.03
CA VAL A 12 1.71 6.86 -21.04
C VAL A 12 2.49 6.63 -19.75
N SER A 13 3.77 6.25 -19.85
CA SER A 13 4.65 6.08 -18.70
C SER A 13 4.82 7.40 -17.93
N SER A 14 5.13 8.50 -18.63
CA SER A 14 5.25 9.83 -18.02
C SER A 14 3.96 10.27 -17.32
N ARG A 15 2.78 9.98 -17.89
CA ARG A 15 1.49 10.28 -17.25
C ARG A 15 1.29 9.46 -15.98
N LYS A 16 1.63 8.17 -15.97
CA LYS A 16 1.53 7.29 -14.80
C LYS A 16 2.52 7.68 -13.70
N ILE A 17 3.75 8.03 -14.06
CA ILE A 17 4.77 8.60 -13.15
C ILE A 17 4.23 9.86 -12.47
N ALA A 18 3.63 10.78 -13.24
CA ALA A 18 3.03 12.00 -12.71
C ALA A 18 1.86 11.72 -11.75
N LEU A 19 1.00 10.75 -12.08
CA LEU A 19 -0.11 10.33 -11.19
C LEU A 19 0.38 9.69 -9.89
N ARG A 20 1.52 9.00 -9.92
CA ARG A 20 2.18 8.45 -8.73
C ARG A 20 2.92 9.49 -7.90
N GLY A 21 2.98 10.75 -8.33
CA GLY A 21 3.66 11.81 -7.61
C GLY A 21 5.18 11.62 -7.53
N LEU A 22 5.75 10.80 -8.41
CA LEU A 22 7.20 10.66 -8.53
C LEU A 22 7.80 11.91 -9.15
N SER A 23 9.04 12.23 -8.76
CA SER A 23 9.84 13.18 -9.53
C SER A 23 10.08 12.66 -10.95
N PHE A 24 10.29 13.58 -11.89
CA PHE A 24 10.60 13.23 -13.26
C PHE A 24 11.90 12.42 -13.34
N GLU A 25 12.91 12.82 -12.55
CA GLU A 25 14.21 12.18 -12.46
C GLU A 25 14.10 10.70 -12.03
N THR A 26 13.31 10.41 -11.00
CA THR A 26 13.12 9.04 -10.53
C THR A 26 12.29 8.21 -11.49
N GLY A 27 11.20 8.76 -12.02
CA GLY A 27 10.40 8.05 -13.02
C GLY A 27 11.22 7.69 -14.26
N ARG A 28 12.08 8.61 -14.71
CA ARG A 28 13.02 8.38 -15.80
C ARG A 28 14.07 7.34 -15.42
N PHE A 29 14.71 7.46 -14.25
CA PHE A 29 15.70 6.50 -13.78
C PHE A 29 15.15 5.07 -13.74
N LEU A 30 13.98 4.86 -13.13
CA LEU A 30 13.33 3.56 -13.06
C LEU A 30 12.95 3.04 -14.45
N SER A 31 12.46 3.91 -15.33
CA SER A 31 12.17 3.53 -16.71
C SER A 31 13.44 3.09 -17.45
N ASP A 32 14.49 3.92 -17.47
CA ASP A 32 15.77 3.65 -18.13
C ASP A 32 16.45 2.39 -17.58
N TRP A 33 16.25 2.10 -16.29
CA TRP A 33 16.72 0.86 -15.67
C TRP A 33 15.90 -0.35 -16.16
N LEU A 34 14.57 -0.26 -16.18
CA LEU A 34 13.69 -1.29 -16.76
C LEU A 34 13.99 -1.57 -18.25
N ASP A 35 14.37 -0.55 -19.03
CA ASP A 35 14.84 -0.72 -20.42
C ASP A 35 16.04 -1.65 -20.52
N ARG A 36 16.98 -1.55 -19.56
CA ARG A 36 18.24 -2.29 -19.59
C ARG A 36 18.09 -3.74 -19.14
N ILE A 37 17.27 -4.01 -18.12
CA ILE A 37 16.99 -5.39 -17.66
C ILE A 37 16.00 -6.14 -18.58
N GLY A 38 15.19 -5.43 -19.38
CA GLY A 38 14.24 -6.03 -20.31
C GLY A 38 12.96 -6.55 -19.65
N GLN A 39 12.63 -7.82 -19.91
CA GLN A 39 11.38 -8.47 -19.46
C GLN A 39 11.58 -9.43 -18.30
N ASP A 40 12.83 -9.76 -17.97
CA ASP A 40 13.16 -10.64 -16.86
C ASP A 40 13.10 -9.84 -15.56
N LEU A 41 12.31 -10.32 -14.60
CA LEU A 41 12.21 -9.65 -13.31
C LEU A 41 13.49 -9.92 -12.50
N PRO A 42 14.18 -8.88 -12.02
CA PRO A 42 15.35 -9.03 -11.16
C PRO A 42 14.97 -9.62 -9.81
N GLU A 43 15.96 -10.15 -9.11
CA GLU A 43 15.80 -10.58 -7.72
C GLU A 43 15.32 -9.44 -6.80
N PRO A 44 14.62 -9.75 -5.69
CA PRO A 44 14.09 -8.75 -4.77
C PRO A 44 15.11 -7.72 -4.29
N LEU A 45 16.33 -8.15 -3.95
CA LEU A 45 17.38 -7.24 -3.51
C LEU A 45 17.76 -6.22 -4.58
N THR A 46 17.81 -6.63 -5.85
CA THR A 46 18.11 -5.74 -6.98
C THR A 46 17.01 -4.70 -7.14
N LEU A 47 15.74 -5.10 -7.01
CA LEU A 47 14.59 -4.19 -7.03
C LEU A 47 14.68 -3.17 -5.88
N LEU A 48 14.96 -3.65 -4.67
CA LEU A 48 15.12 -2.81 -3.48
C LEU A 48 16.28 -1.84 -3.64
N TYR A 49 17.43 -2.29 -4.11
CA TYR A 49 18.58 -1.42 -4.34
C TYR A 49 18.30 -0.35 -5.39
N ALA A 50 17.65 -0.72 -6.50
CA ALA A 50 17.24 0.23 -7.53
C ALA A 50 16.33 1.34 -6.97
N ILE A 51 15.29 0.99 -6.21
CA ILE A 51 14.40 2.00 -5.63
C ILE A 51 15.11 2.82 -4.54
N CYS A 52 16.00 2.21 -3.74
CA CYS A 52 16.76 2.91 -2.71
C CYS A 52 17.75 3.93 -3.30
N SER A 53 18.21 3.72 -4.54
CA SER A 53 19.09 4.64 -5.27
C SER A 53 18.38 5.86 -5.89
N CYS A 54 17.04 5.93 -5.80
CA CYS A 54 16.24 7.03 -6.35
C CYS A 54 16.42 8.36 -5.57
N GLY A 55 15.93 9.46 -6.15
CA GLY A 55 16.07 10.79 -5.53
C GLY A 55 15.24 10.97 -4.25
N GLU A 56 14.04 10.39 -4.21
CA GLU A 56 13.07 10.55 -3.12
C GLU A 56 13.54 9.93 -1.82
N THR A 57 14.36 8.87 -1.89
CA THR A 57 14.87 8.18 -0.71
C THR A 57 15.83 9.03 0.11
N GLN A 58 16.44 10.05 -0.51
CA GLN A 58 17.30 11.02 0.18
C GLN A 58 16.53 11.87 1.20
N GLN A 59 15.20 11.94 1.08
CA GLN A 59 14.34 12.66 2.01
C GLN A 59 13.96 11.78 3.22
N TRP A 60 14.21 10.48 3.15
CA TRP A 60 13.88 9.57 4.24
C TRP A 60 14.87 9.78 5.37
N THR A 61 14.35 9.82 6.60
CA THR A 61 15.19 9.96 7.78
C THR A 61 15.89 8.64 8.04
N TRP A 62 17.12 8.51 7.55
CA TRP A 62 17.93 7.31 7.67
C TRP A 62 19.19 7.56 8.52
N PRO A 63 19.44 6.75 9.57
CA PRO A 63 20.62 6.87 10.41
C PRO A 63 21.90 6.66 9.60
N ARG A 64 22.65 7.75 9.47
CA ARG A 64 23.94 7.74 8.76
C ARG A 64 24.98 7.00 9.59
N GLU A 65 25.72 6.13 8.91
CA GLU A 65 26.92 5.53 9.47
C GLU A 65 28.12 6.44 9.21
N ASN A 66 28.89 6.70 10.26
CA ASN A 66 30.08 7.54 10.16
C ASN A 66 31.35 6.70 10.02
N ASN A 67 31.28 5.39 10.32
CA ASN A 67 32.41 4.50 10.15
C ASN A 67 32.57 4.10 8.66
N PRO A 68 33.65 4.52 7.98
CA PRO A 68 33.86 4.19 6.57
C PRO A 68 34.06 2.68 6.33
N GLN A 69 34.57 1.94 7.31
CA GLN A 69 34.79 0.49 7.17
C GLN A 69 33.45 -0.27 7.12
N ILE A 70 32.50 0.11 7.99
CA ILE A 70 31.16 -0.49 8.01
C ILE A 70 30.43 -0.17 6.69
N ARG A 71 30.53 1.08 6.20
CA ARG A 71 29.92 1.46 4.93
C ARG A 71 30.51 0.71 3.74
N ALA A 72 31.83 0.55 3.70
CA ALA A 72 32.49 -0.22 2.65
C ALA A 72 32.03 -1.69 2.67
N ALA A 73 31.88 -2.28 3.86
CA ALA A 73 31.39 -3.64 4.01
C ALA A 73 29.99 -3.85 3.40
N TRP A 74 29.04 -2.93 3.62
CA TRP A 74 27.71 -3.02 2.99
C TRP A 74 27.76 -2.91 1.46
N CYS A 75 28.63 -2.06 0.92
CA CYS A 75 28.81 -1.94 -0.52
C CYS A 75 29.44 -3.20 -1.13
N GLU A 76 30.43 -3.78 -0.45
CA GLU A 76 31.01 -5.07 -0.85
C GLU A 76 29.97 -6.18 -0.79
N GLU A 77 29.17 -6.25 0.27
CA GLU A 77 28.12 -7.27 0.40
C GLU A 77 27.03 -7.14 -0.68
N ILE A 78 26.53 -5.92 -0.94
CA ILE A 78 25.58 -5.69 -2.05
C ILE A 78 26.21 -6.07 -3.39
N ARG A 79 27.49 -5.74 -3.61
CA ARG A 79 28.19 -6.11 -4.86
C ARG A 79 28.29 -7.62 -5.01
N ASP A 80 28.67 -8.32 -3.96
CA ASP A 80 28.82 -9.77 -3.97
C ASP A 80 27.47 -10.47 -4.21
N ARG A 81 26.38 -9.91 -3.67
CA ARG A 81 25.02 -10.47 -3.82
C ARG A 81 24.36 -10.14 -5.15
N LEU A 82 24.52 -8.92 -5.67
CA LEU A 82 23.92 -8.51 -6.95
C LEU A 82 24.75 -8.94 -8.17
N GLY A 83 26.07 -9.07 -8.00
CA GLY A 83 27.01 -9.28 -9.10
C GLY A 83 27.25 -8.03 -9.95
N ASP A 84 28.35 -8.05 -10.70
CA ASP A 84 28.80 -6.92 -11.53
C ASP A 84 27.77 -6.50 -12.59
N GLU A 85 27.10 -7.46 -13.23
CA GLU A 85 26.15 -7.22 -14.33
C GLU A 85 24.94 -6.39 -13.88
N ALA A 86 24.38 -6.70 -12.71
CA ALA A 86 23.26 -5.95 -12.14
C ALA A 86 23.66 -4.51 -11.79
N LEU A 87 24.87 -4.32 -11.25
CA LEU A 87 25.41 -3.01 -10.91
C LEU A 87 25.75 -2.15 -12.14
N GLU A 88 26.26 -2.76 -13.21
CA GLU A 88 26.42 -2.09 -14.50
C GLU A 88 25.08 -1.62 -15.06
N THR A 89 24.07 -2.48 -14.94
CA THR A 89 22.72 -2.19 -15.40
C THR A 89 22.08 -1.04 -14.63
N LEU A 90 22.49 -0.79 -13.39
CA LEU A 90 22.06 0.38 -12.63
C LEU A 90 22.83 1.66 -13.01
N GLY A 91 24.00 1.52 -13.64
CA GLY A 91 24.92 2.62 -13.95
C GLY A 91 25.84 2.98 -12.78
N ASP A 92 25.99 2.07 -11.81
CA ASP A 92 26.67 2.33 -10.54
C ASP A 92 28.03 1.64 -10.42
N ARG A 93 28.46 0.82 -11.39
CA ARG A 93 29.75 0.08 -11.33
C ARG A 93 30.95 1.00 -11.07
N GLU A 94 31.17 2.01 -11.92
CA GLU A 94 32.28 2.97 -11.74
C GLU A 94 32.11 3.87 -10.49
N THR A 95 30.88 4.03 -10.03
CA THR A 95 30.54 4.91 -8.90
C THR A 95 30.78 4.21 -7.55
N LEU A 96 30.56 2.89 -7.48
CA LEU A 96 30.85 2.04 -6.32
C LEU A 96 32.36 1.81 -6.16
N ASP A 97 33.09 1.60 -7.26
CA ASP A 97 34.55 1.43 -7.23
C ASP A 97 35.29 2.67 -6.70
N ASN A 98 34.65 3.85 -6.79
CA ASN A 98 35.22 5.08 -6.27
C ASN A 98 34.90 5.36 -4.78
N SER A 99 34.16 4.51 -4.05
CA SER A 99 33.89 4.63 -2.59
C SER A 99 33.40 6.01 -2.07
N LEU A 100 33.04 6.93 -2.97
CA LEU A 100 32.82 8.35 -2.64
C LEU A 100 31.35 8.77 -2.72
N SER A 101 30.48 7.97 -3.34
CA SER A 101 29.06 8.29 -3.40
C SER A 101 28.36 7.78 -2.14
N ARG A 102 28.35 8.62 -1.09
CA ARG A 102 27.59 8.38 0.15
C ARG A 102 26.14 7.95 -0.11
N ARG A 103 25.55 8.43 -1.22
CA ARG A 103 24.21 8.05 -1.65
C ARG A 103 24.09 6.55 -1.91
N LEU A 104 25.07 5.94 -2.56
CA LEU A 104 25.04 4.51 -2.90
C LEU A 104 25.30 3.65 -1.66
N GLU A 105 26.14 4.11 -0.73
CA GLU A 105 26.34 3.46 0.57
C GLU A 105 25.03 3.46 1.39
N ASP A 106 24.33 4.60 1.44
CA ASP A 106 23.04 4.71 2.13
C ASP A 106 21.97 3.83 1.44
N ALA A 107 21.96 3.77 0.11
CA ALA A 107 21.05 2.92 -0.66
C ALA A 107 21.33 1.41 -0.42
N ALA A 108 22.60 1.01 -0.37
CA ALA A 108 23.02 -0.36 -0.07
C ALA A 108 22.54 -0.78 1.32
N LYS A 109 22.87 0.03 2.34
CA LYS A 109 22.42 -0.17 3.72
C LYS A 109 20.90 -0.31 3.82
N MET A 110 20.17 0.57 3.13
CA MET A 110 18.71 0.59 3.16
C MET A 110 18.10 -0.62 2.45
N ALA A 111 18.64 -1.02 1.29
CA ALA A 111 18.18 -2.19 0.56
C ALA A 111 18.34 -3.48 1.39
N MET A 112 19.50 -3.67 2.02
CA MET A 112 19.75 -4.82 2.91
C MET A 112 18.76 -4.85 4.09
N ALA A 113 18.59 -3.71 4.77
CA ALA A 113 17.68 -3.62 5.91
C ALA A 113 16.21 -3.88 5.51
N LEU A 114 15.77 -3.36 4.37
CA LEU A 114 14.42 -3.57 3.85
C LEU A 114 14.19 -5.01 3.37
N GLU A 115 15.22 -5.66 2.84
CA GLU A 115 15.16 -7.07 2.47
C GLU A 115 14.94 -7.93 3.71
N MET A 116 15.83 -7.85 4.72
CA MET A 116 15.69 -8.57 5.99
C MET A 116 14.32 -8.29 6.64
N TRP A 117 13.89 -7.03 6.63
CA TRP A 117 12.59 -6.61 7.13
C TRP A 117 11.44 -7.32 6.41
N SER A 118 11.50 -7.38 5.07
CA SER A 118 10.49 -8.02 4.23
C SER A 118 10.48 -9.55 4.36
N GLU A 119 11.61 -10.16 4.74
CA GLU A 119 11.74 -11.60 4.98
C GLU A 119 11.23 -12.02 6.37
N GLY A 120 10.91 -11.05 7.22
CA GLY A 120 10.42 -11.30 8.57
C GLY A 120 11.54 -11.51 9.59
N GLU A 121 12.74 -10.99 9.34
CA GLU A 121 13.80 -10.99 10.35
C GLU A 121 13.41 -10.17 11.58
N SER A 122 13.89 -10.60 12.75
CA SER A 122 13.61 -9.86 13.99
C SER A 122 14.26 -8.48 13.95
N LEU A 123 13.66 -7.52 14.65
CA LEU A 123 14.25 -6.19 14.74
C LEU A 123 15.65 -6.23 15.36
N GLU A 124 15.86 -7.10 16.36
CA GLU A 124 17.17 -7.31 17.00
C GLU A 124 18.24 -7.76 16.00
N ASN A 125 17.91 -8.72 15.12
CA ASN A 125 18.82 -9.20 14.08
C ASN A 125 19.12 -8.11 13.04
N ILE A 126 18.09 -7.36 12.60
CA ILE A 126 18.29 -6.25 11.66
C ILE A 126 19.18 -5.17 12.29
N GLN A 127 19.01 -4.89 13.58
CA GLN A 127 19.81 -3.91 14.30
C GLN A 127 21.26 -4.33 14.51
N SER A 128 21.51 -5.64 14.68
CA SER A 128 22.87 -6.17 14.81
C SER A 128 23.62 -6.14 13.49
N GLU A 129 22.97 -6.52 12.38
CA GLU A 129 23.58 -6.55 11.04
C GLU A 129 23.67 -5.14 10.43
N VAL A 130 22.63 -4.33 10.63
CA VAL A 130 22.51 -3.00 10.07
C VAL A 130 22.41 -1.94 11.17
N THR A 131 23.59 -1.45 11.57
CA THR A 131 23.77 -0.57 12.72
C THR A 131 22.92 0.70 12.69
N GLY A 132 22.42 1.09 13.86
CA GLY A 132 21.80 2.40 14.10
C GLY A 132 20.35 2.52 13.62
N ILE A 133 19.74 1.44 13.13
CA ILE A 133 18.35 1.43 12.65
C ILE A 133 17.37 1.22 13.81
N SER A 134 16.25 1.94 13.81
CA SER A 134 15.14 1.70 14.74
C SER A 134 13.90 1.21 13.99
N GLU A 135 12.94 0.62 14.71
CA GLU A 135 11.68 0.14 14.12
C GLU A 135 10.95 1.25 13.37
N GLY A 136 10.82 2.45 13.98
CA GLY A 136 10.15 3.57 13.34
C GLY A 136 10.85 4.05 12.06
N VAL A 137 12.17 3.93 11.99
CA VAL A 137 12.93 4.21 10.76
C VAL A 137 12.63 3.16 9.69
N LEU A 138 12.64 1.87 10.03
CA LEU A 138 12.30 0.78 9.10
C LEU A 138 10.88 0.90 8.60
N GLN A 139 9.92 1.19 9.48
CA GLN A 139 8.53 1.35 9.10
C GLN A 139 8.35 2.51 8.12
N SER A 140 8.97 3.66 8.41
CA SER A 140 8.94 4.83 7.53
C SER A 140 9.58 4.55 6.17
N ALA A 141 10.77 3.93 6.16
CA ALA A 141 11.45 3.54 4.93
C ALA A 141 10.65 2.47 4.15
N GLY A 142 10.05 1.50 4.84
CA GLY A 142 9.21 0.46 4.25
C GLY A 142 7.96 1.03 3.59
N GLU A 143 7.31 2.02 4.20
CA GLU A 143 6.19 2.76 3.57
C GLU A 143 6.64 3.49 2.29
N GLY A 144 7.78 4.18 2.34
CA GLY A 144 8.35 4.87 1.19
C GLY A 144 8.74 3.91 0.06
N ALA A 145 9.38 2.80 0.40
CA ALA A 145 9.81 1.76 -0.52
C ALA A 145 8.62 1.03 -1.15
N ARG A 146 7.58 0.73 -0.38
CA ARG A 146 6.31 0.20 -0.91
C ARG A 146 5.74 1.11 -1.98
N TRP A 147 5.69 2.42 -1.74
CA TRP A 147 5.17 3.37 -2.73
C TRP A 147 6.01 3.40 -4.02
N LEU A 148 7.34 3.33 -3.91
CA LEU A 148 8.23 3.25 -5.07
C LEU A 148 8.06 1.93 -5.83
N LEU A 149 7.93 0.79 -5.14
CA LEU A 149 7.68 -0.52 -5.74
C LEU A 149 6.31 -0.57 -6.44
N ASP A 150 5.25 -0.05 -5.80
CA ASP A 150 3.92 0.06 -6.43
C ASP A 150 3.99 0.88 -7.74
N SER A 151 4.80 1.94 -7.73
CA SER A 151 5.03 2.77 -8.92
C SER A 151 5.86 2.04 -9.98
N LEU A 152 6.88 1.28 -9.58
CA LEU A 152 7.67 0.44 -10.47
C LEU A 152 6.79 -0.63 -11.15
N GLY A 153 5.89 -1.27 -10.40
CA GLY A 153 4.94 -2.24 -10.94
C GLY A 153 3.98 -1.63 -11.97
N ASP A 154 3.58 -0.37 -11.80
CA ASP A 154 2.81 0.34 -12.83
C ASP A 154 3.61 0.62 -14.09
N ILE A 155 4.87 1.05 -13.95
CA ILE A 155 5.77 1.29 -15.09
C ILE A 155 5.98 -0.04 -15.84
N TRP A 156 6.23 -1.13 -15.12
CA TRP A 156 6.37 -2.48 -15.66
C TRP A 156 5.18 -2.88 -16.55
N ARG A 157 3.94 -2.71 -16.04
CA ARG A 157 2.70 -3.01 -16.79
C ARG A 157 2.56 -2.14 -18.04
N VAL A 158 2.80 -0.83 -17.94
CA VAL A 158 2.67 0.12 -19.06
C VAL A 158 3.61 -0.22 -20.22
N ARG A 159 4.78 -0.78 -19.91
CA ARG A 159 5.74 -1.23 -20.93
C ARG A 159 5.31 -2.50 -21.67
N GLY A 160 4.28 -3.18 -21.17
CA GLY A 160 3.81 -4.45 -21.71
C GLY A 160 4.68 -5.64 -21.27
N ASN A 161 5.38 -5.52 -20.14
CA ASN A 161 6.09 -6.65 -19.54
C ASN A 161 5.09 -7.65 -18.93
N PRO A 162 5.51 -8.91 -18.67
CA PRO A 162 4.63 -9.96 -18.14
C PRO A 162 3.90 -9.56 -16.85
N SER A 163 2.63 -9.93 -16.72
CA SER A 163 1.81 -9.60 -15.54
C SER A 163 2.36 -10.21 -14.25
N GLU A 164 2.95 -11.41 -14.33
CA GLU A 164 3.59 -12.13 -13.23
C GLU A 164 4.65 -11.24 -12.54
N GLY A 165 5.50 -10.56 -13.31
CA GLY A 165 6.50 -9.65 -12.74
C GLY A 165 5.89 -8.49 -11.96
N ALA A 166 4.74 -7.95 -12.42
CA ALA A 166 4.05 -6.91 -11.68
C ALA A 166 3.37 -7.42 -10.41
N GLU A 167 2.94 -8.68 -10.39
CA GLU A 167 2.38 -9.34 -9.20
C GLU A 167 3.47 -9.63 -8.16
N GLU A 168 4.66 -10.03 -8.59
CA GLU A 168 5.82 -10.22 -7.72
C GLU A 168 6.30 -8.90 -7.12
N ILE A 169 6.39 -7.83 -7.92
CA ILE A 169 6.69 -6.48 -7.42
C ILE A 169 5.64 -6.06 -6.37
N ALA A 170 4.36 -6.30 -6.63
CA ALA A 170 3.30 -5.96 -5.67
C ALA A 170 3.38 -6.79 -4.38
N ARG A 171 3.77 -8.07 -4.48
CA ARG A 171 3.99 -8.94 -3.32
C ARG A 171 5.15 -8.42 -2.47
N LEU A 172 6.28 -8.07 -3.10
CA LEU A 172 7.43 -7.45 -2.45
C LEU A 172 7.04 -6.11 -1.80
N ALA A 173 6.30 -5.25 -2.50
CA ALA A 173 5.82 -3.97 -1.98
C ALA A 173 4.99 -4.16 -0.69
N CYS A 174 4.12 -5.17 -0.67
CA CYS A 174 3.33 -5.52 0.51
C CYS A 174 4.22 -6.00 1.67
N SER A 175 5.17 -6.89 1.39
CA SER A 175 6.09 -7.42 2.41
C SER A 175 6.99 -6.35 3.00
N VAL A 176 7.56 -5.49 2.17
CA VAL A 176 8.39 -4.35 2.59
C VAL A 176 7.59 -3.35 3.42
N GLY A 177 6.37 -3.01 2.97
CA GLY A 177 5.53 -2.04 3.68
C GLY A 177 4.98 -2.53 5.02
N THR A 178 4.93 -3.84 5.23
CA THR A 178 4.36 -4.45 6.46
C THR A 178 5.42 -5.06 7.37
N GLY A 179 6.61 -5.35 6.82
CA GLY A 179 7.62 -6.17 7.47
C GLY A 179 7.24 -7.64 7.62
N LEU A 180 6.21 -8.09 6.90
CA LEU A 180 5.76 -9.47 6.95
C LEU A 180 6.12 -10.16 5.64
N PRO A 181 6.77 -11.33 5.68
CA PRO A 181 7.05 -12.09 4.48
C PRO A 181 5.77 -12.57 3.83
N ALA A 182 5.85 -12.91 2.54
CA ALA A 182 4.70 -13.33 1.75
C ALA A 182 3.87 -14.45 2.42
N TRP A 183 4.54 -15.39 3.08
CA TRP A 183 3.89 -16.49 3.80
C TRP A 183 3.14 -16.06 5.08
N ALA A 184 3.45 -14.88 5.63
CA ALA A 184 2.82 -14.31 6.81
C ALA A 184 1.85 -13.16 6.49
N ILE A 185 1.69 -12.76 5.22
CA ILE A 185 1.06 -11.48 4.88
C ILE A 185 -0.41 -11.36 5.32
N LEU A 186 -1.13 -12.48 5.43
CA LEU A 186 -2.51 -12.52 5.93
C LEU A 186 -2.64 -11.99 7.36
N TRP A 187 -1.57 -12.07 8.16
CA TRP A 187 -1.51 -11.55 9.51
C TRP A 187 -1.55 -10.02 9.56
N ASN A 188 -1.29 -9.34 8.45
CA ASN A 188 -1.44 -7.89 8.35
C ASN A 188 -2.90 -7.41 8.46
N THR A 189 -3.89 -8.32 8.31
CA THR A 189 -5.30 -7.99 8.53
C THR A 189 -5.64 -7.64 9.97
N ILE A 190 -4.80 -8.05 10.93
CA ILE A 190 -4.92 -7.66 12.33
C ILE A 190 -4.19 -6.33 12.53
N PRO A 191 -4.85 -5.28 13.05
CA PRO A 191 -4.21 -3.99 13.32
C PRO A 191 -3.00 -4.13 14.26
N SER A 192 -1.95 -3.34 14.03
CA SER A 192 -0.73 -3.34 14.85
C SER A 192 -0.98 -2.98 16.32
N GLU A 193 -2.05 -2.25 16.61
CA GLU A 193 -2.48 -1.90 17.97
C GLU A 193 -2.99 -3.11 18.77
N LEU A 194 -3.42 -4.17 18.07
CA LEU A 194 -3.86 -5.42 18.69
C LEU A 194 -2.76 -6.48 18.69
N LEU A 195 -1.91 -6.48 17.67
CA LEU A 195 -0.85 -7.44 17.51
C LEU A 195 0.31 -6.82 16.74
N ASP A 196 1.44 -6.64 17.42
CA ASP A 196 2.66 -6.13 16.81
C ASP A 196 3.22 -7.09 15.75
N ARG A 197 4.21 -6.62 14.99
CA ARG A 197 4.84 -7.38 13.90
C ARG A 197 5.46 -8.68 14.40
N ASP A 198 6.22 -8.64 15.47
CA ASP A 198 6.96 -9.81 15.96
C ASP A 198 6.02 -10.89 16.46
N SER A 199 4.93 -10.51 17.13
CA SER A 199 3.86 -11.42 17.54
C SER A 199 3.13 -12.00 16.33
N LYS A 200 2.85 -11.19 15.29
CA LYS A 200 2.32 -11.70 14.01
C LYS A 200 3.23 -12.75 13.39
N LEU A 201 4.54 -12.50 13.35
CA LEU A 201 5.53 -13.45 12.80
C LEU A 201 5.58 -14.75 13.62
N LYS A 202 5.59 -14.66 14.95
CA LYS A 202 5.56 -15.86 15.83
C LYS A 202 4.31 -16.69 15.59
N LEU A 203 3.14 -16.05 15.56
CA LEU A 203 1.88 -16.75 15.29
C LEU A 203 1.85 -17.34 13.89
N ALA A 204 2.32 -16.61 12.87
CA ALA A 204 2.36 -17.08 11.50
C ALA A 204 3.19 -18.37 11.32
N LYS A 205 4.22 -18.58 12.16
CA LYS A 205 5.02 -19.83 12.18
C LYS A 205 4.26 -21.02 12.76
N VAL A 206 3.31 -20.77 13.64
CA VAL A 206 2.48 -21.81 14.28
C VAL A 206 1.19 -22.05 13.49
N MET A 207 0.66 -21.02 12.84
CA MET A 207 -0.60 -21.05 12.11
C MET A 207 -0.56 -20.17 10.87
N SER A 208 -0.94 -20.76 9.73
CA SER A 208 -0.88 -20.10 8.42
C SER A 208 -1.86 -18.94 8.25
N SER A 209 -2.93 -18.88 9.05
CA SER A 209 -3.99 -17.88 8.91
C SER A 209 -4.47 -17.36 10.26
N PRO A 210 -4.70 -16.03 10.40
CA PRO A 210 -5.30 -15.47 11.61
C PRO A 210 -6.72 -15.98 11.86
N GLN A 211 -7.42 -16.47 10.83
CA GLN A 211 -8.78 -17.01 10.95
C GLN A 211 -8.86 -18.18 11.93
N PHE A 212 -7.78 -18.97 12.07
CA PHE A 212 -7.74 -20.08 13.01
C PHE A 212 -7.94 -19.62 14.45
N LEU A 213 -7.58 -18.37 14.79
CA LEU A 213 -7.83 -17.82 16.12
C LEU A 213 -9.31 -17.72 16.47
N THR A 214 -10.24 -17.80 15.51
CA THR A 214 -11.68 -17.86 15.81
C THR A 214 -12.08 -19.17 16.50
N ASN A 215 -11.31 -20.24 16.33
CA ASN A 215 -11.50 -21.54 16.96
C ASN A 215 -10.92 -21.53 18.40
N PRO A 216 -11.73 -21.83 19.43
CA PRO A 216 -11.28 -21.92 20.83
C PRO A 216 -10.10 -22.88 21.05
N GLU A 217 -10.02 -23.98 20.31
CA GLU A 217 -8.93 -24.96 20.42
C GLU A 217 -7.62 -24.36 19.91
N ALA A 218 -7.65 -23.67 18.78
CA ALA A 218 -6.47 -22.98 18.24
C ALA A 218 -5.99 -21.88 19.20
N MET A 219 -6.91 -21.13 19.83
CA MET A 219 -6.54 -20.16 20.86
C MET A 219 -5.80 -20.79 22.02
N SER A 220 -6.15 -22.02 22.43
CA SER A 220 -5.45 -22.71 23.52
C SER A 220 -3.99 -23.01 23.20
N LEU A 221 -3.66 -23.27 21.92
CA LEU A 221 -2.31 -23.57 21.46
C LEU A 221 -1.37 -22.36 21.48
N VAL A 222 -1.90 -21.15 21.32
CA VAL A 222 -1.12 -19.90 21.25
C VAL A 222 -1.22 -19.02 22.49
N ARG A 223 -1.88 -19.50 23.56
CA ARG A 223 -1.92 -18.82 24.88
C ARG A 223 -0.54 -18.55 25.50
N HIS A 224 0.47 -19.31 25.10
CA HIS A 224 1.85 -19.10 25.57
C HIS A 224 2.60 -18.02 24.79
N GLU A 225 2.15 -17.69 23.57
CA GLU A 225 2.80 -16.72 22.68
C GLU A 225 2.21 -15.32 22.79
N VAL A 226 0.92 -15.21 23.14
CA VAL A 226 0.20 -13.93 23.22
C VAL A 226 -0.53 -13.82 24.57
N PRO A 227 -0.45 -12.67 25.26
CA PRO A 227 -1.21 -12.43 26.49
C PRO A 227 -2.70 -12.71 26.30
N SER A 228 -3.33 -13.35 27.30
CA SER A 228 -4.75 -13.74 27.22
C SER A 228 -5.69 -12.56 26.97
N THR A 229 -5.36 -11.38 27.50
CA THR A 229 -6.12 -10.15 27.30
C THR A 229 -6.11 -9.67 25.85
N ASP A 230 -5.03 -9.92 25.12
CA ASP A 230 -4.91 -9.51 23.72
C ASP A 230 -5.51 -10.55 22.79
N LEU A 231 -5.41 -11.84 23.15
CA LEU A 231 -6.14 -12.92 22.47
C LEU A 231 -7.66 -12.68 22.47
N GLU A 232 -8.25 -12.22 23.58
CA GLU A 232 -9.69 -11.90 23.63
C GLU A 232 -10.06 -10.73 22.71
N LYS A 233 -9.22 -9.68 22.65
CA LYS A 233 -9.44 -8.54 21.73
C LYS A 233 -9.30 -8.97 20.28
N ILE A 234 -8.29 -9.78 19.96
CA ILE A 234 -8.06 -10.33 18.62
C ILE A 234 -9.22 -11.25 18.23
N HIS A 235 -9.68 -12.11 19.13
CA HIS A 235 -10.84 -12.98 18.91
C HIS A 235 -12.11 -12.19 18.62
N SER A 236 -12.39 -11.17 19.44
CA SER A 236 -13.52 -10.26 19.24
C SER A 236 -13.43 -9.54 17.89
N PHE A 237 -12.25 -9.02 17.53
CA PHE A 237 -11.98 -8.41 16.24
C PHE A 237 -12.21 -9.38 15.08
N LEU A 238 -11.67 -10.60 15.17
CA LEU A 238 -11.78 -11.61 14.14
C LEU A 238 -13.18 -12.18 13.99
N ARG A 239 -13.97 -12.32 15.08
CA ARG A 239 -15.40 -12.67 14.99
C ARG A 239 -16.21 -11.56 14.34
N GLY A 240 -15.94 -10.30 14.70
CA GLY A 240 -16.53 -9.14 14.01
C GLY A 240 -16.11 -9.07 12.54
N ALA A 241 -14.98 -9.68 12.19
CA ALA A 241 -14.46 -9.80 10.84
C ALA A 241 -14.74 -11.14 10.15
N ALA A 242 -15.38 -12.12 10.80
CA ALA A 242 -15.54 -13.47 10.27
C ALA A 242 -16.34 -13.55 8.94
N PRO A 243 -17.39 -12.73 8.70
CA PRO A 243 -18.05 -12.66 7.39
C PRO A 243 -17.12 -12.21 6.25
N ARG A 244 -15.95 -11.62 6.57
CA ARG A 244 -14.96 -11.09 5.62
C ARG A 244 -14.02 -12.17 5.08
N PHE A 245 -13.91 -13.31 5.76
CA PHE A 245 -12.87 -14.31 5.53
C PHE A 245 -13.33 -15.59 4.82
N GLU A 246 -14.62 -15.93 4.90
CA GLU A 246 -15.21 -17.03 4.13
C GLU A 246 -15.10 -16.81 2.61
N ASN A 247 -14.97 -15.56 2.16
CA ASN A 247 -14.71 -15.22 0.75
C ASN A 247 -13.22 -15.31 0.33
N LEU A 248 -12.30 -15.46 1.28
CA LEU A 248 -10.85 -15.57 1.04
C LEU A 248 -10.32 -16.99 1.26
N GLY A 249 -11.11 -17.88 1.89
CA GLY A 249 -10.67 -19.19 2.37
C GLY A 249 -11.34 -20.41 1.71
N GLY A 250 -12.13 -20.25 0.65
CA GLY A 250 -12.72 -21.36 -0.09
C GLY A 250 -11.69 -22.06 -0.97
N GLY A 251 -11.19 -23.22 -0.53
CA GLY A 251 -10.16 -24.03 -1.19
C GLY A 251 -10.56 -24.73 -2.50
N ASP A 252 -11.40 -24.11 -3.34
CA ASP A 252 -11.69 -24.61 -4.70
C ASP A 252 -11.35 -23.54 -5.74
N SER A 253 -10.24 -23.78 -6.46
CA SER A 253 -9.88 -23.25 -7.78
C SER A 253 -9.93 -21.71 -7.98
N ILE A 254 -8.72 -21.15 -8.09
CA ILE A 254 -8.33 -19.78 -8.44
C ILE A 254 -8.90 -19.27 -9.79
N GLU A 255 -9.72 -20.03 -10.51
CA GLU A 255 -10.16 -19.67 -11.87
C GLU A 255 -11.47 -18.86 -11.94
N ASN A 256 -12.31 -18.84 -10.90
CA ASN A 256 -13.67 -18.24 -11.03
C ASN A 256 -13.90 -16.89 -10.33
N VAL A 257 -12.88 -16.29 -9.70
CA VAL A 257 -12.93 -14.91 -9.18
C VAL A 257 -12.72 -13.86 -10.31
N SER A 258 -12.48 -14.36 -11.53
CA SER A 258 -12.15 -13.60 -12.73
C SER A 258 -13.15 -12.49 -13.06
N ASP A 259 -14.47 -12.72 -13.00
CA ASP A 259 -15.36 -11.83 -13.76
C ASP A 259 -16.06 -10.74 -12.91
N THR A 260 -16.28 -10.97 -11.62
CA THR A 260 -16.97 -9.98 -10.75
C THR A 260 -16.02 -9.01 -10.04
N SER A 261 -14.75 -9.40 -9.89
CA SER A 261 -13.68 -8.61 -9.25
C SER A 261 -12.97 -7.68 -10.23
N LYS A 262 -12.97 -8.01 -11.53
CA LYS A 262 -12.33 -7.19 -12.59
C LYS A 262 -13.00 -5.83 -12.81
N SER A 263 -14.29 -5.69 -12.54
CA SER A 263 -15.03 -4.43 -12.77
C SER A 263 -14.83 -3.39 -11.66
N LEU A 264 -14.57 -3.81 -10.42
CA LEU A 264 -14.37 -2.89 -9.28
C LEU A 264 -12.89 -2.69 -8.90
N ALA A 265 -11.99 -3.57 -9.33
CA ALA A 265 -10.55 -3.48 -9.09
C ALA A 265 -9.85 -2.27 -9.75
N SER A 266 -10.57 -1.46 -10.53
CA SER A 266 -10.05 -0.19 -11.08
C SER A 266 -10.42 1.04 -10.25
N HIS A 267 -11.37 0.94 -9.32
CA HIS A 267 -11.90 2.10 -8.60
C HIS A 267 -11.15 2.34 -7.29
N VAL A 268 -10.86 3.62 -7.05
CA VAL A 268 -10.18 4.11 -5.83
C VAL A 268 -11.13 4.05 -4.64
N LEU A 269 -12.41 4.38 -4.86
CA LEU A 269 -13.47 4.25 -3.86
C LEU A 269 -14.58 3.39 -4.44
N SER A 270 -14.93 2.29 -3.79
CA SER A 270 -16.06 1.44 -4.17
C SER A 270 -17.13 1.44 -3.09
N LEU A 271 -18.30 1.94 -3.45
CA LEU A 271 -19.50 2.01 -2.62
C LEU A 271 -20.35 0.74 -2.85
N ASP A 272 -19.92 -0.37 -2.24
CA ASP A 272 -20.66 -1.65 -2.23
C ASP A 272 -21.84 -1.60 -1.24
N LEU A 273 -21.76 -0.74 -0.21
CA LEU A 273 -22.81 -0.40 0.78
C LEU A 273 -23.51 -1.60 1.43
N ALA A 274 -22.87 -2.76 1.42
CA ALA A 274 -23.34 -3.95 2.11
C ALA A 274 -23.46 -3.65 3.61
N GLU A 275 -24.66 -3.89 4.16
CA GLU A 275 -24.93 -3.72 5.58
C GLU A 275 -24.30 -4.87 6.38
N GLU A 276 -23.48 -4.52 7.36
CA GLU A 276 -22.80 -5.44 8.27
C GLU A 276 -23.11 -5.02 9.72
N GLY A 277 -24.33 -5.35 10.16
CA GLY A 277 -24.87 -4.88 11.44
C GLY A 277 -25.21 -3.39 11.39
N ASN A 278 -24.69 -2.58 12.32
CA ASN A 278 -24.95 -1.12 12.35
C ASN A 278 -23.97 -0.31 11.48
N LEU A 279 -23.17 -0.98 10.66
CA LEU A 279 -22.12 -0.40 9.83
C LEU A 279 -22.32 -0.80 8.37
N PHE A 280 -21.80 0.00 7.47
CA PHE A 280 -21.82 -0.22 6.03
C PHE A 280 -20.40 -0.42 5.54
N ARG A 281 -20.20 -1.43 4.70
CA ARG A 281 -18.91 -1.69 4.07
C ARG A 281 -18.75 -0.85 2.80
N ILE A 282 -17.61 -0.20 2.68
CA ILE A 282 -17.11 0.40 1.44
C ILE A 282 -15.66 -0.06 1.23
N CYS A 283 -15.11 0.07 0.02
CA CYS A 283 -13.71 -0.22 -0.24
C CYS A 283 -12.96 1.05 -0.65
N VAL A 284 -11.78 1.25 -0.08
CA VAL A 284 -10.89 2.37 -0.38
C VAL A 284 -9.52 1.82 -0.77
N ASN A 285 -9.08 2.09 -1.99
CA ASN A 285 -7.84 1.52 -2.57
C ASN A 285 -7.79 -0.01 -2.38
N HIS A 286 -8.90 -0.69 -2.68
CA HIS A 286 -9.12 -2.13 -2.46
C HIS A 286 -9.11 -2.60 -1.00
N ASN A 287 -8.98 -1.70 -0.03
CA ASN A 287 -9.08 -2.03 1.39
C ASN A 287 -10.52 -1.82 1.88
N PRO A 288 -11.20 -2.84 2.41
CA PRO A 288 -12.52 -2.66 2.99
C PRO A 288 -12.44 -1.82 4.27
N ILE A 289 -13.32 -0.84 4.40
CA ILE A 289 -13.50 -0.04 5.61
C ILE A 289 -14.98 0.03 5.99
N HIS A 290 -15.24 0.22 7.29
CA HIS A 290 -16.59 0.25 7.85
C HIS A 290 -16.95 1.64 8.33
N LEU A 291 -18.07 2.15 7.82
CA LEU A 291 -18.61 3.44 8.16
C LEU A 291 -19.97 3.28 8.84
N GLY A 292 -20.25 4.09 9.86
CA GLY A 292 -21.61 4.18 10.40
C GLY A 292 -22.53 4.89 9.43
N ILE A 293 -23.84 4.70 9.57
CA ILE A 293 -24.87 5.24 8.65
C ILE A 293 -24.65 6.73 8.32
N ARG A 294 -24.41 7.55 9.34
CA ARG A 294 -24.17 9.00 9.20
C ARG A 294 -22.92 9.36 8.39
N SER A 295 -21.87 8.54 8.47
CA SER A 295 -20.64 8.73 7.69
C SER A 295 -20.83 8.26 6.25
N VAL A 296 -21.64 7.23 6.04
CA VAL A 296 -22.03 6.76 4.71
C VAL A 296 -22.94 7.76 4.01
N GLU A 297 -23.96 8.29 4.68
CA GLU A 297 -24.82 9.34 4.14
C GLU A 297 -24.00 10.54 3.66
N LEU A 298 -23.05 11.00 4.49
CA LEU A 298 -22.12 12.07 4.14
C LEU A 298 -21.31 11.73 2.89
N LEU A 299 -20.70 10.54 2.87
CA LEU A 299 -19.87 10.10 1.75
C LEU A 299 -20.69 9.95 0.46
N LEU A 300 -21.91 9.43 0.54
CA LEU A 300 -22.80 9.23 -0.59
C LEU A 300 -23.24 10.55 -1.21
N ARG A 301 -23.59 11.54 -0.39
CA ARG A 301 -23.92 12.89 -0.88
C ARG A 301 -22.75 13.53 -1.61
N LEU A 302 -21.54 13.42 -1.05
CA LEU A 302 -20.33 13.93 -1.68
C LEU A 302 -20.00 13.17 -2.98
N ALA A 303 -20.09 11.84 -2.97
CA ALA A 303 -19.83 11.00 -4.13
C ALA A 303 -20.83 11.23 -5.27
N ARG A 304 -22.13 11.35 -4.95
CA ARG A 304 -23.18 11.65 -5.92
C ARG A 304 -22.92 12.97 -6.65
N GLN A 305 -22.50 14.01 -5.92
CA GLN A 305 -22.22 15.29 -6.54
C GLN A 305 -21.09 15.22 -7.58
N CYS A 306 -20.15 14.28 -7.44
CA CYS A 306 -19.15 14.03 -8.48
C CYS A 306 -19.80 13.61 -9.81
N PHE A 307 -20.88 12.82 -9.77
CA PHE A 307 -21.59 12.32 -10.96
C PHE A 307 -22.57 13.33 -11.56
N SER A 308 -23.06 14.31 -10.78
CA SER A 308 -24.07 15.28 -11.25
C SER A 308 -23.55 16.23 -12.34
N GLY A 309 -22.24 16.36 -12.54
CA GLY A 309 -21.63 17.27 -13.53
C GLY A 309 -21.73 18.76 -13.18
N ASP A 310 -22.66 19.14 -12.30
CA ASP A 310 -22.87 20.51 -11.83
C ASP A 310 -21.87 20.90 -10.72
N ASN A 311 -21.35 22.14 -10.81
CA ASN A 311 -20.49 22.77 -9.80
C ASN A 311 -19.22 21.98 -9.42
N GLU A 312 -18.58 21.24 -10.34
CA GLU A 312 -17.32 20.53 -10.10
C GLU A 312 -17.30 19.63 -8.84
N GLY A 313 -18.45 19.06 -8.46
CA GLY A 313 -18.55 18.20 -7.28
C GLY A 313 -18.74 18.91 -5.93
N TRP A 314 -18.87 20.24 -5.90
CA TRP A 314 -19.04 21.01 -4.66
C TRP A 314 -20.48 20.93 -4.11
N VAL A 315 -20.61 20.58 -2.82
CA VAL A 315 -21.86 20.52 -2.07
C VAL A 315 -21.83 21.58 -0.96
N ARG A 316 -22.91 22.35 -0.79
CA ARG A 316 -23.02 23.33 0.31
C ARG A 316 -23.23 22.61 1.64
N LYS A 317 -22.74 23.18 2.74
CA LYS A 317 -22.90 22.59 4.08
C LYS A 317 -24.35 22.31 4.45
N GLU A 318 -25.28 23.15 3.99
CA GLU A 318 -26.72 23.01 4.25
C GLU A 318 -27.32 21.80 3.53
N ASP A 319 -26.77 21.45 2.36
CA ASP A 319 -27.25 20.37 1.50
C ASP A 319 -26.69 18.99 1.91
N LEU A 320 -25.73 18.95 2.83
CA LEU A 320 -25.16 17.70 3.35
C LEU A 320 -26.09 16.99 4.34
N GLY A 321 -27.22 17.60 4.74
CA GLY A 321 -28.22 16.97 5.62
C GLY A 321 -27.69 16.65 7.02
N ILE A 322 -26.59 17.29 7.42
CA ILE A 322 -25.93 17.14 8.71
C ILE A 322 -26.04 18.46 9.45
N ASP A 323 -26.27 18.37 10.76
CA ASP A 323 -26.19 19.51 11.67
C ASP A 323 -24.91 20.33 11.43
N PRO A 324 -25.02 21.61 11.00
CA PRO A 324 -23.88 22.45 10.66
C PRO A 324 -22.86 22.59 11.80
N GLU A 325 -23.29 22.52 13.06
CA GLU A 325 -22.40 22.64 14.22
C GLU A 325 -21.44 21.45 14.33
N ASN A 326 -21.84 20.29 13.81
CA ASN A 326 -21.09 19.04 13.90
C ASN A 326 -20.40 18.63 12.58
N LEU A 327 -20.62 19.37 11.50
CA LEU A 327 -20.15 18.99 10.16
C LEU A 327 -18.61 18.90 10.08
N SER A 328 -17.90 19.88 10.62
CA SER A 328 -16.42 19.90 10.59
C SER A 328 -15.81 18.68 11.29
N GLN A 329 -16.38 18.31 12.45
CA GLN A 329 -15.96 17.12 13.19
C GLN A 329 -16.21 15.84 12.38
N ARG A 330 -17.40 15.72 11.76
CA ARG A 330 -17.74 14.56 10.94
C ARG A 330 -16.90 14.42 9.68
N ILE A 331 -16.56 15.52 9.02
CA ILE A 331 -15.64 15.53 7.87
C ILE A 331 -14.25 15.08 8.31
N SER A 332 -13.77 15.56 9.46
CA SER A 332 -12.49 15.13 10.03
C SER A 332 -12.48 13.63 10.35
N ASP A 333 -13.53 13.14 10.99
CA ASP A 333 -13.70 11.72 11.32
C ASP A 333 -13.79 10.85 10.06
N LEU A 334 -14.51 11.30 9.04
CA LEU A 334 -14.60 10.61 7.76
C LEU A 334 -13.24 10.56 7.06
N ARG A 335 -12.50 11.68 6.97
CA ARG A 335 -11.14 11.70 6.41
C ARG A 335 -10.21 10.72 7.12
N ARG A 336 -10.24 10.69 8.46
CA ARG A 336 -9.45 9.76 9.26
C ARG A 336 -9.78 8.29 8.95
N ARG A 337 -11.07 7.97 8.79
CA ARG A 337 -11.52 6.60 8.44
C ARG A 337 -11.19 6.20 7.01
N LEU A 338 -11.26 7.14 6.07
CA LEU A 338 -10.84 6.91 4.67
C LEU A 338 -9.31 6.73 4.56
N GLY A 339 -8.55 7.08 5.59
CA GLY A 339 -7.10 6.90 5.64
C GLY A 339 -6.36 7.89 4.74
N ARG A 340 -5.21 7.46 4.18
CA ARG A 340 -4.42 8.31 3.28
C ARG A 340 -5.14 8.48 1.93
N PRO A 341 -5.24 9.70 1.40
CA PRO A 341 -5.83 9.94 0.09
C PRO A 341 -5.05 9.26 -1.03
N PRO A 342 -5.66 9.09 -2.21
CA PRO A 342 -4.98 8.55 -3.38
C PRO A 342 -3.82 9.44 -3.77
N THR A 343 -2.83 8.84 -4.42
CA THR A 343 -1.59 9.52 -4.79
C THR A 343 -1.86 10.80 -5.61
N GLY A 344 -1.13 11.87 -5.28
CA GLY A 344 -1.30 13.19 -5.92
C GLY A 344 -2.35 14.11 -5.26
N ARG A 345 -3.06 13.67 -4.21
CA ARG A 345 -4.08 14.47 -3.52
C ARG A 345 -3.70 14.77 -2.08
N LYS A 346 -3.99 16.00 -1.63
CA LYS A 346 -3.74 16.41 -0.24
C LYS A 346 -4.76 15.82 0.75
N ASN A 347 -6.01 15.63 0.33
CA ASN A 347 -7.11 15.16 1.18
C ASN A 347 -8.16 14.42 0.35
N TRP A 348 -8.86 13.47 0.98
CA TRP A 348 -10.04 12.80 0.42
C TRP A 348 -11.20 13.76 0.17
N ILE A 349 -11.39 14.72 1.07
CA ILE A 349 -12.48 15.69 1.02
C ILE A 349 -11.85 17.08 1.03
N GLU A 350 -12.23 17.95 0.11
CA GLU A 350 -11.76 19.34 0.06
C GLU A 350 -12.78 20.28 0.71
N SER A 351 -12.31 21.45 1.15
CA SER A 351 -13.16 22.54 1.61
C SER A 351 -12.69 23.85 0.99
N ASP A 352 -13.63 24.63 0.47
CA ASP A 352 -13.36 25.93 -0.15
C ASP A 352 -13.29 27.09 0.87
N ARG A 353 -13.49 26.77 2.16
CA ARG A 353 -13.61 27.72 3.28
C ARG A 353 -14.82 28.67 3.23
N LYS A 354 -15.70 28.53 2.24
CA LYS A 354 -16.97 29.27 2.13
C LYS A 354 -18.18 28.41 2.50
N GLY A 355 -17.93 27.24 3.09
CA GLY A 355 -18.96 26.31 3.51
C GLY A 355 -19.32 25.29 2.44
N HIS A 356 -18.48 25.08 1.43
CA HIS A 356 -18.64 23.98 0.48
C HIS A 356 -17.61 22.88 0.74
N TYR A 357 -18.02 21.65 0.41
CA TYR A 357 -17.20 20.45 0.52
C TYR A 357 -17.35 19.63 -0.76
N ARG A 358 -16.27 18.96 -1.19
CA ARG A 358 -16.34 18.00 -2.29
C ARG A 358 -15.48 16.79 -2.01
N LEU A 359 -15.85 15.64 -2.58
CA LEU A 359 -14.96 14.50 -2.64
C LEU A 359 -13.89 14.77 -3.70
N ASN A 360 -12.62 14.60 -3.35
CA ASN A 360 -11.51 14.82 -4.26
C ASN A 360 -11.26 13.57 -5.10
N LEU A 361 -12.24 13.17 -5.89
CA LEU A 361 -12.19 12.03 -6.80
C LEU A 361 -12.94 12.39 -8.08
N SER A 362 -12.46 11.87 -9.22
CA SER A 362 -13.24 11.90 -10.45
C SER A 362 -14.35 10.84 -10.40
N PRO A 363 -15.43 10.98 -11.19
CA PRO A 363 -16.50 9.98 -11.26
C PRO A 363 -15.99 8.57 -11.61
N GLU A 364 -14.98 8.49 -12.48
CA GLU A 364 -14.35 7.24 -12.93
C GLU A 364 -13.60 6.50 -11.82
N GLU A 365 -13.21 7.21 -10.76
CA GLU A 365 -12.51 6.65 -9.60
C GLU A 365 -13.49 6.14 -8.52
N ILE A 366 -14.79 6.39 -8.69
CA ILE A 366 -15.84 6.01 -7.77
C ILE A 366 -16.66 4.88 -8.39
N GLY A 367 -16.51 3.67 -7.87
CA GLY A 367 -17.36 2.53 -8.21
C GLY A 367 -18.62 2.56 -7.36
N TRP A 368 -19.80 2.45 -7.97
CA TRP A 368 -21.07 2.38 -7.26
C TRP A 368 -21.84 1.13 -7.67
N ARG A 369 -22.28 0.33 -6.69
CA ARG A 369 -23.26 -0.73 -6.89
C ARG A 369 -24.64 -0.35 -6.34
N GLU A 370 -25.46 0.25 -7.20
CA GLU A 370 -26.84 0.63 -6.84
C GLU A 370 -27.68 -0.59 -6.43
N ASP A 371 -27.46 -1.75 -7.05
CA ASP A 371 -28.16 -3.01 -6.78
C ASP A 371 -27.98 -3.53 -5.35
N ARG A 372 -26.98 -3.03 -4.63
CA ARG A 372 -26.65 -3.39 -3.25
C ARG A 372 -26.86 -2.26 -2.24
N THR A 373 -27.31 -1.11 -2.72
CA THR A 373 -27.60 0.04 -1.86
C THR A 373 -28.91 -0.20 -1.12
N PRO A 374 -28.95 -0.17 0.22
CA PRO A 374 -30.19 -0.37 0.97
C PRO A 374 -31.27 0.64 0.56
N PRO A 375 -32.57 0.28 0.59
CA PRO A 375 -33.65 1.15 0.11
C PRO A 375 -33.69 2.53 0.78
N GLU A 376 -33.33 2.58 2.07
CA GLU A 376 -33.28 3.81 2.87
C GLU A 376 -32.21 4.78 2.35
N LEU A 377 -31.03 4.24 1.98
CA LEU A 377 -29.96 5.01 1.34
C LEU A 377 -30.30 5.31 -0.12
N THR A 378 -31.04 4.45 -0.80
CA THR A 378 -31.52 4.70 -2.18
C THR A 378 -32.50 5.87 -2.23
N ALA A 379 -33.37 6.01 -1.23
CA ALA A 379 -34.27 7.16 -1.12
C ALA A 379 -33.51 8.49 -0.92
N LEU A 380 -32.43 8.47 -0.14
CA LEU A 380 -31.50 9.59 0.04
C LEU A 380 -30.79 10.01 -1.26
N LEU A 381 -30.69 9.10 -2.22
CA LEU A 381 -30.11 9.33 -3.54
C LEU A 381 -31.15 9.73 -4.58
N ALA A 382 -32.43 9.62 -4.28
CA ALA A 382 -33.51 10.08 -5.14
C ALA A 382 -33.94 11.52 -4.80
N SER A 383 -33.85 11.90 -3.52
CA SER A 383 -34.00 13.28 -3.02
C SER A 383 -32.80 14.14 -3.36
#